data_AF-A0A661CN00-F1
#
_entry.id   AF-A0A661CN00-F1
#
_cell.length_a   1.000
_cell.length_b   1.000
_cell.length_c   1.000
_cell.angle_alpha   90.00
_cell.angle_beta   90.00
_cell.angle_gamma   90.00
#
_symmetry.space_group_name_H-M   'P 1'
#
loop_
_entity.id
_entity.type
_entity.pdbx_description
1 polymer ?
#
loop_
_entity_poly.entity_id
_entity_poly.type
_entity_poly.pdbx_seq_one_letter_code
_entity_poly.pdbx_strand_id
1 'polypeptide(L)' 'PTLDEAVRLMAKTQIGKTLTDDQAQDLVAFLNSLTGEFPEQTMPRLPGTPGNSVISDDTGSTTD' A
#
# COMPACT_ATOMS: atom_id res chain seq x y z
N PRO A 1 -2.60 4.43 -14.33
CA PRO A 1 -1.39 3.87 -14.99
C PRO A 1 -1.35 2.37 -14.70
N THR A 2 -1.14 1.54 -15.72
CA THR A 2 -1.02 0.09 -15.54
C THR A 2 0.45 -0.32 -15.41
N LEU A 3 0.69 -1.50 -14.81
CA LEU A 3 2.05 -2.05 -14.70
C LEU A 3 2.66 -2.33 -16.09
N ASP A 4 1.83 -2.79 -17.05
CA ASP A 4 2.23 -3.01 -18.44
C ASP A 4 2.67 -1.71 -19.13
N GLU A 5 1.89 -0.64 -18.99
CA GLU A 5 2.23 0.69 -19.52
C GLU A 5 3.57 1.20 -18.95
N ALA A 6 3.78 1.00 -17.65
CA ALA A 6 5.02 1.41 -16.98
C ALA A 6 6.23 0.63 -17.51
N VAL A 7 6.11 -0.69 -17.68
CA VAL A 7 7.19 -1.54 -18.23
C VAL A 7 7.57 -1.11 -19.64
N ARG A 8 6.57 -0.86 -20.51
CA ARG A 8 6.81 -0.44 -21.90
C ARG A 8 7.42 0.96 -21.99
N LEU A 9 6.94 1.90 -21.18
CA LEU A 9 7.49 3.25 -21.13
C LEU A 9 8.97 3.22 -20.70
N MET A 10 9.28 2.48 -19.64
CA MET A 10 10.64 2.38 -19.10
C MET A 10 11.61 1.70 -20.06
N ALA A 11 11.17 0.66 -20.78
CA ALA A 11 11.99 0.02 -21.81
C ALA A 11 12.34 0.98 -22.95
N LYS A 12 11.39 1.84 -23.34
CA LYS A 12 11.58 2.83 -24.41
C LYS A 12 12.46 3.99 -23.98
N THR A 13 12.25 4.54 -22.78
CA THR A 13 12.95 5.75 -22.32
C THR A 13 14.35 5.46 -21.79
N GLN A 14 14.56 4.36 -21.09
CA GLN A 14 15.85 4.07 -20.45
C GLN A 14 16.79 3.24 -21.32
N ILE A 15 16.24 2.26 -22.05
CA ILE A 15 17.03 1.28 -22.81
C ILE A 15 16.92 1.52 -24.33
N GLY A 16 15.96 2.33 -24.77
CA GLY A 16 15.70 2.59 -26.20
C GLY A 16 15.12 1.38 -26.94
N LYS A 17 14.54 0.41 -26.22
CA LYS A 17 13.98 -0.81 -26.82
C LYS A 17 12.46 -0.72 -26.90
N THR A 18 11.91 -1.24 -27.99
CA THR A 18 10.47 -1.49 -28.12
C THR A 18 10.22 -2.96 -27.79
N LEU A 19 9.44 -3.20 -26.74
CA LEU A 19 9.04 -4.55 -26.34
C LEU A 19 7.85 -5.02 -27.17
N THR A 20 7.84 -6.30 -27.52
CA THR A 20 6.64 -6.99 -28.01
C THR A 20 5.65 -7.23 -26.86
N ASP A 21 4.41 -7.58 -27.19
CA ASP A 21 3.38 -7.83 -26.18
C ASP A 21 3.74 -9.00 -25.27
N ASP A 22 4.23 -10.10 -25.84
CA ASP A 22 4.64 -11.29 -25.08
C ASP A 22 5.79 -10.95 -24.10
N GLN A 23 6.79 -10.18 -24.54
CA GLN A 23 7.89 -9.76 -23.67
C GLN A 23 7.46 -8.84 -22.54
N ALA A 24 6.52 -7.93 -22.80
CA ALA A 24 5.96 -7.07 -21.76
C ALA A 24 5.19 -7.92 -20.75
N GLN A 25 4.42 -8.91 -21.21
CA GLN A 25 3.66 -9.82 -20.37
C GLN A 25 4.57 -10.66 -19.46
N ASP A 26 5.67 -11.20 -19.99
CA ASP A 26 6.65 -11.97 -19.22
C ASP A 26 7.30 -11.12 -18.12
N LEU A 27 7.65 -9.86 -18.43
CA LEU A 27 8.22 -8.93 -17.44
C LEU A 27 7.19 -8.55 -16.37
N VAL A 28 5.93 -8.32 -16.76
CA VAL A 28 4.84 -8.04 -15.81
C VAL A 28 4.62 -9.25 -14.89
N ALA A 29 4.62 -10.47 -15.42
CA ALA A 29 4.51 -11.69 -14.63
C ALA A 29 5.67 -11.82 -13.62
N PHE A 30 6.90 -11.53 -14.07
CA PHE A 30 8.07 -11.48 -13.20
C PHE A 30 7.93 -10.43 -12.08
N LEU A 31 7.51 -9.20 -12.40
CA LEU A 31 7.33 -8.14 -11.40
C LEU A 31 6.24 -8.48 -10.38
N ASN A 32 5.15 -9.10 -10.83
CA ASN A 32 4.11 -9.59 -9.93
C ASN A 32 4.64 -10.67 -8.97
N SER A 33 5.56 -11.53 -9.44
CA SER A 33 6.19 -12.56 -8.60
C SER A 33 7.08 -12.01 -7.48
N LEU A 34 7.48 -10.74 -7.54
CA LEU A 34 8.24 -10.07 -6.47
C LEU A 34 7.36 -9.67 -5.28
N THR A 35 6.04 -9.85 -5.39
CA THR A 35 5.10 -9.58 -4.30
C THR A 35 5.07 -10.76 -3.34
N GLY A 36 5.72 -10.61 -2.19
CA GLY A 36 5.66 -11.56 -1.08
C GLY A 36 4.46 -11.32 -0.15
N GLU A 37 4.32 -12.17 0.87
CA GLU A 37 3.31 -11.98 1.91
C GLU A 37 3.63 -10.73 2.74
N PHE A 38 2.64 -9.86 2.91
CA PHE A 38 2.75 -8.74 3.82
C PHE A 38 2.62 -9.24 5.26
N PRO A 39 3.53 -8.88 6.18
CA PRO A 39 3.45 -9.34 7.56
C PRO A 39 2.19 -8.81 8.23
N GLU A 40 1.56 -9.63 9.08
CA GLU A 40 0.43 -9.18 9.88
C GLU A 40 0.88 -8.08 10.85
N GLN A 41 0.34 -6.88 10.68
CA GLN A 41 0.61 -5.74 11.56
C GLN A 41 -0.60 -5.50 12.47
N THR A 42 -0.46 -5.81 13.75
CA THR A 42 -1.44 -5.41 14.76
C THR A 42 -1.36 -3.91 14.98
N MET A 43 -2.50 -3.21 15.03
CA MET A 43 -2.55 -1.78 15.33
C MET A 43 -1.81 -1.48 16.65
N PRO A 44 -0.76 -0.65 16.65
CA PRO A 44 -0.05 -0.32 17.87
C PRO A 44 -0.94 0.48 18.80
N ARG A 45 -0.88 0.21 20.10
CA ARG A 45 -1.50 1.10 21.08
C ARG A 45 -0.64 2.35 21.21
N LEU A 46 -1.12 3.44 20.61
CA LEU A 46 -0.49 4.75 20.77
C LEU A 46 -0.70 5.24 22.20
N PRO A 47 0.32 5.79 22.87
CA PRO A 47 0.14 6.44 24.16
C PRO A 47 -0.80 7.65 23.97
N GLY A 48 -1.66 7.91 24.96
CA GLY A 48 -2.49 9.11 24.98
C GLY A 48 -1.60 10.35 24.95
N THR A 49 -1.96 11.33 24.11
CA THR A 49 -1.34 12.65 24.16
C THR A 49 -1.55 13.26 25.55
N PRO A 50 -0.50 13.74 26.24
CA PRO A 50 -0.68 14.39 27.54
C PRO A 50 -1.57 15.63 27.34
N GLY A 51 -2.78 15.60 27.93
CA GLY A 51 -3.72 16.71 27.93
C GLY A 51 -5.04 16.51 27.19
N ASN A 52 -5.21 15.47 26.35
CA ASN A 52 -6.49 15.16 25.70
C ASN A 52 -6.83 13.68 25.86
N SER A 53 -7.60 13.36 26.90
CA SER A 53 -8.25 12.05 27.03
C SER A 53 -9.46 11.97 26.10
N VAL A 54 -9.60 10.84 25.41
CA VAL A 54 -10.78 10.49 24.58
C VAL A 54 -11.95 9.94 25.40
N ILE A 55 -11.83 9.91 26.73
CA ILE A 55 -12.99 9.72 27.61
C ILE A 55 -13.72 11.05 27.60
N SER A 56 -14.65 11.22 26.65
CA SER A 56 -15.78 12.10 26.88
C SER A 56 -16.48 11.58 28.13
N ASP A 57 -16.63 12.44 29.14
CA ASP A 57 -17.48 12.20 30.31
C ASP A 57 -18.94 12.02 29.84
N ASP A 58 -19.25 10.87 29.24
CA ASP A 58 -20.61 10.37 29.14
C ASP A 58 -20.86 9.50 30.37
N THR A 59 -21.09 10.17 31.49
CA THR A 59 -21.90 9.60 32.57
C THR A 59 -23.17 10.42 32.65
N GLY A 60 -24.02 10.21 31.64
CA GLY A 60 -25.45 10.39 31.82
C GLY A 60 -25.96 9.50 32.95
N SER A 61 -26.80 10.11 33.79
CA SER A 61 -27.95 9.50 34.45
C SER A 61 -27.78 8.92 35.87
N THR A 62 -28.71 9.38 36.72
CA THR A 62 -29.42 8.59 37.74
C THR A 62 -28.91 8.68 39.18
N THR A 63 -29.62 9.52 39.97
CA THR A 63 -30.23 9.20 41.29
C THR A 63 -29.24 8.77 42.40
N ASP A 64 -29.09 9.48 43.52
CA ASP A 64 -30.05 10.02 44.50
C ASP A 64 -29.32 11.09 45.34
#